data_AF-K3XQM2-F1
#
_entry.id   AF-K3XQM2-F1
#
_cell.length_a   1.000
_cell.length_b   1.000
_cell.length_c   1.000
_cell.angle_alpha   90.00
_cell.angle_beta   90.00
_cell.angle_gamma   90.00
#
_symmetry.space_group_name_H-M   'P 1'
#
loop_
_entity.id
_entity.type
_entity.pdbx_description
1 polymer ?
#
loop_
_entity_poly.entity_id
_entity_poly.type
_entity_poly.pdbx_seq_one_letter_code
_entity_poly.pdbx_strand_id
1 'polypeptide(L)'
;MPWERRYTEVLLFTWQMIADAEAYIAMIEDEVEEEYRRAGKLHSYDPDKERQKRISRIARRWPPPDRFIPEISEYLKLIEEDEQDDGIHQPDQ
;
A
#
# COMPACT_ATOMS: atom_id res chain seq x y z
N MET A 1 4.57 -21.55 -20.09
CA MET A 1 4.95 -22.46 -18.99
C MET A 1 4.67 -21.79 -17.64
N PRO A 2 4.41 -22.51 -16.53
CA PRO A 2 4.10 -21.90 -15.23
C PRO A 2 5.20 -20.95 -14.70
N TRP A 3 6.46 -21.19 -15.05
CA TRP A 3 7.59 -20.36 -14.62
C TRP A 3 7.58 -18.98 -15.26
N GLU A 4 7.32 -18.85 -16.57
CA GLU A 4 7.29 -17.56 -17.30
C GLU A 4 6.29 -16.58 -16.68
N ARG A 5 5.09 -17.08 -16.34
CA ARG A 5 4.06 -16.28 -15.66
C ARG A 5 4.56 -15.76 -14.31
N ARG A 6 5.18 -16.62 -13.50
CA ARG A 6 5.75 -16.25 -12.21
C ARG A 6 6.85 -15.18 -12.36
N TYR A 7 7.71 -15.30 -13.38
CA TYR A 7 8.72 -14.29 -13.67
C TYR A 7 8.10 -12.95 -14.07
N THR A 8 7.06 -12.96 -14.91
CA THR A 8 6.33 -11.73 -15.27
C THR A 8 5.69 -11.08 -14.05
N GLU A 9 5.06 -11.85 -13.16
CA GLU A 9 4.45 -11.35 -11.93
C GLU A 9 5.50 -10.75 -10.97
N VAL A 10 6.66 -11.40 -10.78
CA VAL A 10 7.79 -10.82 -10.01
C VAL A 10 8.21 -9.48 -10.62
N LEU A 11 8.48 -9.46 -11.93
CA LEU A 11 8.97 -8.25 -12.59
C LEU A 11 7.96 -7.11 -12.46
N LEU A 12 6.69 -7.35 -12.79
CA LEU A 12 5.66 -6.33 -12.69
C LEU A 12 5.55 -5.77 -11.28
N PHE A 13 5.50 -6.64 -10.26
CA PHE A 13 5.44 -6.19 -8.88
C PHE A 13 6.69 -5.38 -8.48
N THR A 14 7.88 -5.86 -8.81
CA THR A 14 9.14 -5.15 -8.52
C THR A 14 9.20 -3.79 -9.22
N TRP A 15 8.76 -3.69 -10.48
CA TRP A 15 8.70 -2.43 -11.21
C TRP A 15 7.78 -1.42 -10.53
N GLN A 16 6.60 -1.85 -10.05
CA GLN A 16 5.67 -0.96 -9.34
C GLN A 16 6.21 -0.54 -7.98
N MET A 17 6.87 -1.45 -7.26
CA MET A 17 7.59 -1.15 -6.01
C MET A 17 8.68 -0.09 -6.21
N ILE A 18 9.46 -0.19 -7.29
CA ILE A 18 10.51 0.79 -7.61
C ILE A 18 9.88 2.14 -7.94
N ALA A 19 8.86 2.17 -8.81
CA ALA A 19 8.20 3.41 -9.21
C ALA A 19 7.56 4.15 -8.03
N ASP A 20 6.90 3.42 -7.11
CA ASP A 20 6.33 4.02 -5.90
C ASP A 20 7.42 4.50 -4.94
N ALA A 21 8.50 3.73 -4.75
CA ALA A 21 9.61 4.14 -3.89
C ALA A 21 10.32 5.40 -4.41
N GLU A 22 10.54 5.50 -5.73
CA GLU A 22 11.11 6.70 -6.35
C GLU A 22 10.21 7.93 -6.14
N ALA A 23 8.89 7.77 -6.32
CA ALA A 23 7.93 8.83 -6.05
C ALA A 23 7.94 9.24 -4.57
N TYR A 24 7.92 8.27 -3.66
CA TYR A 24 7.91 8.53 -2.22
C TYR A 24 9.20 9.20 -1.72
N ILE A 25 10.38 8.76 -2.18
CA ILE A 25 11.67 9.37 -1.81
C ILE A 25 11.76 10.82 -2.29
N ALA A 26 11.09 11.15 -3.39
CA ALA A 26 11.04 12.52 -3.91
C ALA A 26 10.09 13.44 -3.11
N MET A 27 9.19 12.87 -2.30
CA MET A 27 8.22 13.64 -1.51
C MET A 27 8.80 14.07 -0.16
N ILE A 28 8.37 15.24 0.30
CA ILE A 28 8.58 15.67 1.70
C ILE A 28 7.40 15.22 2.59
N GLU A 29 7.61 15.18 3.91
CA GLU A 29 6.58 14.74 4.87
C GLU A 29 5.24 15.48 4.71
N ASP A 30 5.28 16.81 4.53
CA ASP A 30 4.09 17.65 4.29
C ASP A 30 3.28 17.21 3.06
N GLU A 31 3.94 16.72 2.00
CA GLU A 31 3.28 16.25 0.79
C GLU A 31 2.58 14.92 1.02
N VAL A 32 3.18 14.04 1.83
CA VAL A 32 2.56 12.76 2.22
C VAL A 32 1.34 13.03 3.11
N GLU A 33 1.45 13.91 4.10
CA GLU A 33 0.30 14.33 4.90
C GLU A 33 -0.82 14.93 4.04
N GLU A 34 -0.48 15.72 3.02
CA GLU A 34 -1.45 16.30 2.09
C GLU A 34 -2.14 15.24 1.23
N GLU A 35 -1.45 14.16 0.82
CA GLU A 35 -2.10 13.01 0.17
C GLU A 35 -3.18 12.39 1.08
N TYR A 36 -2.83 12.16 2.35
CA TYR A 36 -3.76 11.63 3.33
C TYR A 36 -4.90 12.61 3.64
N ARG A 37 -4.61 13.91 3.75
CA ARG A 37 -5.61 14.97 3.96
C ARG A 37 -6.61 15.02 2.81
N ARG A 38 -6.14 14.95 1.56
CA ARG A 38 -7.00 14.90 0.36
C ARG A 38 -7.84 13.64 0.28
N ALA A 39 -7.33 12.53 0.79
CA ALA A 39 -8.08 11.29 0.92
C ALA A 39 -9.09 11.29 2.08
N GLY A 40 -9.10 12.32 2.95
CA GLY A 40 -9.90 12.34 4.18
C GLY A 40 -9.35 11.43 5.28
N LYS A 41 -8.12 10.95 5.14
CA LYS A 41 -7.48 9.89 5.93
C LYS A 41 -6.31 10.38 6.78
N LEU A 42 -6.19 11.68 7.03
CA LEU A 42 -5.06 12.22 7.82
C LEU A 42 -4.95 11.58 9.22
N HIS A 43 -6.08 11.15 9.81
CA HIS A 43 -6.12 10.47 11.11
C HIS A 43 -5.45 9.08 11.10
N SER A 44 -5.38 8.42 9.94
CA SER A 44 -4.74 7.11 9.78
C SER A 44 -3.34 7.19 9.18
N TYR A 45 -2.81 8.41 8.96
CA TYR A 45 -1.40 8.59 8.59
C TYR A 45 -0.50 8.17 9.76
N ASP A 46 0.40 7.23 9.51
CA ASP A 46 1.38 6.71 10.46
C ASP A 46 2.72 6.57 9.71
N PRO A 47 3.68 7.48 9.94
CA PRO A 47 4.98 7.46 9.27
C PRO A 47 5.74 6.14 9.44
N ASP A 48 5.61 5.49 10.61
CA ASP A 48 6.31 4.24 10.92
C ASP A 48 5.76 3.07 10.10
N LYS A 49 4.50 3.15 9.68
CA LYS A 49 3.80 2.14 8.89
C LYS A 49 3.64 2.52 7.42
N GLU A 50 3.98 3.74 7.03
CA GLU A 50 3.68 4.27 5.68
C GLU A 50 4.28 3.39 4.59
N ARG A 51 5.53 2.98 4.75
CA ARG A 51 6.21 2.08 3.81
C ARG A 51 5.44 0.76 3.63
N GLN A 52 4.94 0.18 4.72
CA GLN A 52 4.20 -1.08 4.68
C GLN A 52 2.83 -0.90 4.02
N LYS A 53 2.12 0.19 4.35
CA LYS A 53 0.83 0.55 3.73
C LYS A 53 0.96 0.76 2.22
N ARG A 54 2.03 1.43 1.76
CA ARG A 54 2.32 1.58 0.32
C ARG A 54 2.55 0.25 -0.37
N ILE A 55 3.37 -0.63 0.21
CA ILE A 55 3.58 -2.00 -0.29
C ILE A 55 2.25 -2.75 -0.41
N SER A 56 1.37 -2.63 0.58
CA SER A 56 0.04 -3.26 0.56
C SER A 56 -0.85 -2.74 -0.57
N ARG A 57 -0.86 -1.42 -0.80
CA ARG A 57 -1.61 -0.81 -1.92
C ARG A 57 -1.13 -1.35 -3.26
N ILE A 58 0.19 -1.50 -3.43
CA ILE A 58 0.80 -2.09 -4.63
C ILE A 58 0.43 -3.57 -4.74
N ALA A 59 0.59 -4.36 -3.69
CA ALA A 59 0.29 -5.79 -3.69
C ALA A 59 -1.19 -6.09 -3.94
N ARG A 60 -2.10 -5.21 -3.49
CA ARG A 60 -3.53 -5.33 -3.80
C ARG A 60 -3.81 -5.18 -5.30
N ARG A 61 -3.09 -4.29 -5.98
CA ARG A 61 -3.29 -4.00 -7.42
C ARG A 61 -2.47 -4.91 -8.34
N TRP A 62 -1.27 -5.28 -7.91
CA TRP A 62 -0.34 -6.16 -8.60
C TRP A 62 0.13 -7.22 -7.62
N PRO A 63 -0.60 -8.33 -7.44
CA PRO A 63 -0.25 -9.34 -6.46
C PRO A 63 1.13 -9.94 -6.74
N PRO A 64 2.04 -9.97 -5.75
CA PRO A 64 3.30 -10.66 -5.91
C PRO A 64 3.05 -12.17 -5.94
N PRO A 65 3.97 -12.96 -6.53
CA PRO A 65 3.88 -14.41 -6.44
C PRO A 65 3.93 -14.91 -5.00
N ASP A 66 3.34 -16.09 -4.77
CA ASP A 66 3.35 -16.74 -3.46
C ASP A 66 4.74 -16.77 -2.82
N ARG A 67 4.79 -16.31 -1.56
CA ARG A 67 6.00 -16.27 -0.70
C ARG A 67 7.10 -15.31 -1.19
N PHE A 68 6.84 -14.44 -2.16
CA PHE A 68 7.82 -13.44 -2.60
C PHE A 68 8.09 -12.37 -1.53
N ILE A 69 7.03 -11.95 -0.82
CA ILE A 69 7.12 -11.19 0.43
C ILE A 69 6.40 -12.02 1.49
N PRO A 70 7.12 -12.72 2.39
CA PRO A 70 6.51 -13.58 3.39
C PRO A 70 5.49 -12.85 4.30
N GLU A 71 5.77 -11.60 4.62
CA GLU A 71 4.98 -10.77 5.55
C GLU A 71 3.84 -10.02 4.87
N ILE A 72 3.59 -10.22 3.56
CA ILE A 72 2.62 -9.39 2.82
C ILE A 72 1.20 -9.47 3.39
N SER A 73 0.84 -10.62 3.96
CA SER A 73 -0.45 -10.81 4.62
C SER A 73 -0.62 -9.96 5.88
N GLU A 74 0.48 -9.62 6.56
CA GLU A 74 0.46 -8.73 7.72
C GLU A 74 0.32 -7.28 7.27
N TYR A 75 1.03 -6.90 6.21
CA TYR A 75 0.91 -5.54 5.66
C TYR A 75 -0.49 -5.28 5.08
N LEU A 76 -1.12 -6.26 4.43
CA LEU A 76 -2.47 -6.11 3.88
C LEU A 76 -3.51 -5.79 4.98
N LYS A 77 -3.32 -6.29 6.21
CA LYS A 77 -4.20 -5.94 7.33
C LYS A 77 -4.16 -4.46 7.68
N LEU A 78 -3.02 -3.78 7.49
CA LEU A 78 -2.88 -2.35 7.78
C LEU A 78 -3.81 -1.49 6.92
N ILE A 79 -4.04 -1.87 5.65
CA ILE A 79 -4.95 -1.14 4.77
C ILE A 79 -6.40 -1.57 4.98
N GLU A 80 -6.65 -2.79 5.46
CA GLU A 80 -7.99 -3.24 5.86
C GLU A 80 -8.45 -2.56 7.15
N GLU A 81 -7.56 -2.33 8.11
CA GLU A 81 -7.81 -1.55 9.34
C GLU A 81 -8.14 -0.09 8.99
N ASP A 82 -7.36 0.54 8.10
CA ASP A 82 -7.61 1.90 7.61
C ASP A 82 -8.94 2.03 6.83
N GLU A 83 -9.45 0.96 6.24
CA GLU A 83 -10.73 0.93 5.51
C GLU A 83 -11.92 0.60 6.42
N GLN A 84 -11.67 -0.07 7.56
CA GLN A 84 -12.69 -0.35 8.57
C GLN A 84 -12.97 0.86 9.47
N ASP A 85 -11.95 1.68 9.76
CA ASP A 85 -12.11 2.93 10.50
C ASP A 85 -13.05 3.92 9.77
N ASP A 86 -13.03 3.92 8.44
CA ASP A 86 -13.97 4.68 7.59
C ASP A 86 -15.45 4.30 7.85
N GLY A 87 -15.73 3.10 8.38
CA GLY A 87 -17.07 2.56 8.61
C GLY A 87 -17.75 2.99 9.90
N ILE A 88 -17.03 3.63 10.85
CA ILE A 88 -17.58 4.04 12.16
C ILE A 88 -18.12 5.49 12.11
N HIS A 89 -17.89 6.23 11.04
CA HIS A 89 -18.53 7.52 10.77
C HIS A 89 -19.68 7.42 9.76
N GLN A 90 -20.70 6.61 10.09
CA GLN A 90 -22.06 6.95 9.66
C GLN A 90 -22.64 7.94 10.67
N PRO A 91 -22.87 9.22 10.33
CA PRO A 91 -23.76 10.04 11.13
C PRO A 91 -25.16 9.46 10.96
N ASP A 92 -25.75 9.05 12.08
CA ASP A 92 -27.16 8.69 12.17
C ASP A 92 -28.00 9.77 11.46
N GLN A 93 -28.67 9.39 10.36
CA GLN A 93 -29.74 10.19 9.74
C GLN A 93 -31.10 9.63 10.11
#